data_AF-A0A7K3XPR5-F1
#
_entry.id   AF-A0A7K3XPR5-F1
#
_cell.length_a   1.000
_cell.length_b   1.000
_cell.length_c   1.000
_cell.angle_alpha   90.00
_cell.angle_beta   90.00
_cell.angle_gamma   90.00
#
_symmetry.space_group_name_H-M   'P 1'
#
loop_
_entity.id
_entity.type
_entity.pdbx_description
1 polymer ?
#
loop_
_entity_poly.entity_id
_entity_poly.type
_entity_poly.pdbx_seq_one_letter_code
_entity_poly.pdbx_strand_id
1 'polypeptide(L)'
;MGYRKISMLLCFFFFVIGCKKKDCEEVIDQVYVYPIEAAKGKSFDERTEMFKIPEQTLHCLSTDALIKSCISYPEMRLMWTMSDLQGGFDKVNAMCNGFGELFGRGEKYQGLINLYKHLSFNQDWKSYSDLENGRYMDNIVRHELIIAQYEILNDLTSPEKIELFQLTLDNQKKKYALAHQYWGLDGMATTCAILSRIMYLDKYQPLIEEYNNNKLMLINVANILILDSDVVNKTMSLSEDYLKILKNK
;
A
#
# COMPACT_ATOMS: atom_id res chain seq x y z
N MET A 1 59.65 -27.28 -29.19
CA MET A 1 59.65 -26.28 -28.11
C MET A 1 58.24 -26.20 -27.56
N GLY A 2 58.02 -26.76 -26.37
CA GLY A 2 56.71 -26.78 -25.72
C GLY A 2 56.46 -25.50 -24.93
N TYR A 3 55.23 -25.02 -24.97
CA TYR A 3 54.74 -24.04 -24.01
C TYR A 3 53.57 -24.61 -23.23
N ARG A 4 53.76 -24.54 -21.91
CA ARG A 4 52.96 -25.10 -20.84
C ARG A 4 51.63 -24.35 -20.67
N LYS A 5 50.64 -25.13 -20.24
CA LYS A 5 49.40 -24.73 -19.58
C LYS A 5 49.64 -23.68 -18.49
N ILE A 6 48.84 -22.61 -18.46
CA ILE A 6 48.42 -21.95 -17.22
C ILE A 6 46.94 -21.60 -17.39
N SER A 7 46.08 -22.37 -16.72
CA SER A 7 44.65 -22.11 -16.60
C SER A 7 44.48 -21.06 -15.50
N MET A 8 44.03 -19.86 -15.85
CA MET A 8 43.78 -18.78 -14.90
C MET A 8 42.33 -18.90 -14.41
N LEU A 9 42.13 -19.55 -13.26
CA LEU A 9 40.83 -19.61 -12.58
C LEU A 9 40.64 -18.29 -11.82
N LEU A 10 39.77 -17.40 -12.31
CA LEU A 10 39.35 -16.19 -11.61
C LEU A 10 38.22 -16.56 -10.64
N CYS A 11 38.56 -16.80 -9.37
CA CYS A 11 37.59 -16.87 -8.28
C CYS A 11 37.15 -15.44 -7.91
N PHE A 12 35.97 -15.03 -8.39
CA PHE A 12 35.27 -13.86 -7.87
C PHE A 12 34.77 -14.17 -6.45
N PHE A 13 35.53 -13.79 -5.43
CA PHE A 13 35.02 -13.67 -4.07
C PHE A 13 34.14 -12.41 -4.01
N PHE A 14 32.83 -12.59 -4.22
CA PHE A 14 31.85 -11.60 -3.78
C PHE A 14 31.86 -11.58 -2.24
N PHE A 15 32.55 -10.61 -1.67
CA PHE A 15 32.33 -10.22 -0.28
C PHE A 15 30.88 -9.72 -0.18
N VAL A 16 29.99 -10.58 0.28
CA VAL A 16 28.71 -10.16 0.83
C VAL A 16 29.06 -9.40 2.11
N ILE A 17 29.25 -8.08 2.00
CA ILE A 17 29.20 -7.19 3.15
C ILE A 17 27.74 -7.20 3.59
N GLY A 18 27.37 -8.23 4.35
CA GLY A 18 26.10 -8.24 5.05
C GLY A 18 26.13 -7.08 6.03
N CYS A 19 25.29 -6.06 5.81
CA CYS A 19 24.90 -5.16 6.88
C CYS A 19 24.43 -6.03 8.03
N LYS A 20 25.23 -6.13 9.10
CA LYS A 20 24.75 -6.68 10.36
C LYS A 20 23.59 -5.78 10.78
N LYS A 21 22.35 -6.29 10.67
CA LYS A 21 21.21 -5.67 11.37
C LYS A 21 21.68 -5.50 12.82
N LYS A 22 21.65 -4.26 13.32
CA LYS A 22 21.95 -4.02 14.73
C LYS A 22 20.87 -4.76 15.52
N ASP A 23 21.30 -5.62 16.43
CA ASP A 23 20.38 -6.37 17.26
C ASP A 23 19.54 -5.39 18.09
N CYS A 24 18.22 -5.60 18.10
CA CYS A 24 17.31 -4.85 18.94
C CYS A 24 17.35 -5.46 20.34
N GLU A 25 17.82 -4.69 21.32
CA GLU A 25 17.79 -5.10 22.73
C GLU A 25 16.35 -5.27 23.22
N GLU A 26 15.42 -4.48 22.68
CA GLU A 26 13.99 -4.55 22.96
C GLU A 26 13.17 -4.22 21.69
N VAL A 27 12.07 -4.94 21.48
CA VAL A 27 11.09 -4.64 20.43
C VAL A 27 10.17 -3.52 20.92
N ILE A 28 10.02 -2.47 20.11
CA ILE A 28 9.21 -1.30 20.40
C ILE A 28 7.81 -1.52 19.81
N ASP A 29 6.83 -1.83 20.66
CA ASP A 29 5.43 -2.05 20.26
C ASP A 29 4.59 -0.78 20.19
N GLN A 30 5.14 0.36 20.58
CA GLN A 30 4.44 1.64 20.55
C GLN A 30 4.61 2.32 19.19
N VAL A 31 3.51 2.88 18.68
CA VAL A 31 3.52 3.69 17.46
C VAL A 31 4.47 4.87 17.65
N TYR A 32 5.30 5.14 16.64
CA TYR A 32 6.21 6.26 16.67
C TYR A 32 5.43 7.58 16.71
N VAL A 33 5.77 8.43 17.68
CA VAL A 33 5.16 9.75 17.85
C VAL A 33 6.03 10.77 17.13
N TYR A 34 5.58 11.23 15.96
CA TYR A 34 6.27 12.25 15.20
C TYR A 34 6.27 13.61 15.94
N PRO A 35 7.36 14.39 15.88
CA PRO A 35 7.51 15.66 16.59
C PRO A 35 6.74 16.81 15.93
N ILE A 36 5.43 16.66 15.73
CA ILE A 36 4.56 17.62 15.00
C ILE A 36 4.61 19.02 15.62
N GLU A 37 4.59 19.11 16.96
CA GLU A 37 4.63 20.39 17.67
C GLU A 37 5.98 21.10 17.48
N ALA A 38 7.10 20.38 17.58
CA ALA A 38 8.42 20.96 17.35
C ALA A 38 8.67 21.35 15.88
N ALA A 39 7.94 20.71 14.95
CA ALA A 39 7.97 21.00 13.52
C ALA A 39 7.15 22.25 13.14
N LYS A 40 6.37 22.85 14.05
CA LYS A 40 5.61 24.08 13.76
C LYS A 40 6.55 25.24 13.44
N GLY A 41 6.24 25.97 12.37
CA GLY A 41 7.04 27.12 11.91
C GLY A 41 8.34 26.75 11.17
N LYS A 42 8.65 25.45 11.03
CA LYS A 42 9.78 24.97 10.22
C LYS A 42 9.43 24.92 8.74
N SER A 43 10.45 25.05 7.89
CA SER A 43 10.34 24.87 6.44
C SER A 43 9.91 23.44 6.08
N PHE A 44 9.40 23.25 4.87
CA PHE A 44 8.98 21.93 4.40
C PHE A 44 10.10 20.88 4.52
N ASP A 45 11.31 21.22 4.08
CA ASP A 45 12.46 20.31 4.09
C ASP A 45 12.90 19.97 5.53
N GLU A 46 12.93 20.95 6.43
CA GLU A 46 13.22 20.72 7.84
C GLU A 46 12.18 19.76 8.47
N ARG A 47 10.89 19.94 8.18
CA ARG A 47 9.85 19.04 8.72
C ARG A 47 10.00 17.63 8.19
N THR A 48 10.27 17.48 6.90
CA THR A 48 10.47 16.17 6.27
C THR A 48 11.64 15.44 6.92
N GLU A 49 12.75 16.12 7.22
CA GLU A 49 13.86 15.53 7.94
C GLU A 49 13.49 15.17 9.40
N MET A 50 12.80 16.07 10.10
CA MET A 50 12.33 15.84 11.48
C MET A 50 11.34 14.68 11.59
N PHE A 51 10.62 14.34 10.52
CA PHE A 51 9.67 13.23 10.51
C PHE A 51 10.28 11.90 10.08
N LYS A 52 11.60 11.80 9.90
CA LYS A 52 12.25 10.49 9.78
C LYS A 52 12.28 9.80 11.14
N ILE A 53 11.90 8.52 11.15
CA ILE A 53 12.05 7.68 12.34
C ILE A 53 13.55 7.42 12.54
N PRO A 54 14.14 7.65 13.73
CA PRO A 54 15.55 7.36 13.97
C PRO A 54 15.89 5.91 13.64
N GLU A 55 17.03 5.66 13.00
CA GLU A 55 17.39 4.33 12.43
C GLU A 55 17.26 3.19 13.44
N GLN A 56 17.79 3.36 14.66
CA GLN A 56 17.67 2.35 15.72
C GLN A 56 16.22 2.10 16.12
N THR A 57 15.40 3.16 16.23
CA THR A 57 13.97 3.03 16.54
C THR A 57 13.24 2.32 15.40
N LEU A 58 13.50 2.71 14.15
CA LEU A 58 12.86 2.17 12.95
C LEU A 58 13.02 0.65 12.86
N HIS A 59 14.24 0.15 13.05
CA HIS A 59 14.52 -1.29 12.99
C HIS A 59 13.93 -2.07 14.16
N CYS A 60 13.72 -1.42 15.32
CA CYS A 60 13.22 -2.08 16.51
C CYS A 60 11.72 -1.94 16.72
N LEU A 61 11.01 -1.12 15.94
CA LEU A 61 9.54 -1.12 15.93
C LEU A 61 9.03 -2.53 15.59
N SER A 62 8.00 -3.01 16.28
CA SER A 62 7.25 -4.17 15.81
C SER A 62 6.50 -3.85 14.53
N THR A 63 6.06 -4.87 13.79
CA THR A 63 5.46 -4.67 12.47
C THR A 63 4.14 -3.92 12.56
N ASP A 64 3.34 -4.20 13.59
CA ASP A 64 2.12 -3.45 13.87
C ASP A 64 2.40 -1.99 14.22
N ALA A 65 3.42 -1.73 15.04
CA ALA A 65 3.83 -0.37 15.40
C ALA A 65 4.35 0.40 14.18
N LEU A 66 5.14 -0.25 13.32
CA LEU A 66 5.66 0.33 12.09
C LEU A 66 4.54 0.67 11.11
N ILE A 67 3.61 -0.26 10.86
CA ILE A 67 2.47 -0.02 9.96
C ILE A 67 1.66 1.19 10.43
N LYS A 68 1.31 1.24 11.73
CA LYS A 68 0.58 2.38 12.31
C LYS A 68 1.37 3.69 12.21
N SER A 69 2.70 3.62 12.33
CA SER A 69 3.59 4.77 12.17
C SER A 69 3.63 5.27 10.72
N CYS A 70 3.61 4.37 9.73
CA CYS A 70 3.51 4.73 8.32
C CYS A 70 2.17 5.38 7.98
N ILE A 71 1.06 4.82 8.47
CA ILE A 71 -0.30 5.37 8.26
C ILE A 71 -0.47 6.76 8.89
N SER A 72 0.12 6.95 10.08
CA SER A 72 0.08 8.21 10.82
C SER A 72 1.16 9.21 10.42
N TYR A 73 1.99 8.90 9.42
CA TYR A 73 3.06 9.79 8.96
C TYR A 73 2.47 11.19 8.62
N PRO A 74 3.01 12.30 9.18
CA PRO A 74 2.32 13.59 9.14
C PRO A 74 2.10 14.14 7.72
N GLU A 75 2.99 13.80 6.79
CA GLU A 75 2.93 14.22 5.40
C GLU A 75 2.22 13.20 4.49
N MET A 76 1.56 12.17 5.03
CA MET A 76 0.68 11.27 4.24
C MET A 76 -0.36 12.03 3.43
N ARG A 77 -0.84 13.17 3.95
CA ARG A 77 -1.78 14.06 3.24
C ARG A 77 -1.29 14.52 1.86
N LEU A 78 0.02 14.49 1.61
CA LEU A 78 0.59 14.86 0.31
C LEU A 78 0.24 13.86 -0.79
N MET A 79 -0.27 12.67 -0.44
CA MET A 79 -0.82 11.74 -1.42
C MET A 79 -1.93 12.36 -2.28
N TRP A 80 -2.65 13.35 -1.74
CA TRP A 80 -3.71 14.08 -2.44
C TRP A 80 -3.21 15.26 -3.28
N THR A 81 -1.91 15.57 -3.27
CA THR A 81 -1.35 16.79 -3.92
C THR A 81 -0.85 16.57 -5.33
N MET A 82 -0.87 15.33 -5.81
CA MET A 82 -0.44 14.95 -7.16
C MET A 82 -1.65 14.71 -8.06
N SER A 83 -1.42 14.50 -9.35
CA SER A 83 -2.50 14.24 -10.33
C SER A 83 -3.19 12.88 -10.13
N ASP A 84 -2.55 11.97 -9.40
CA ASP A 84 -3.04 10.62 -9.13
C ASP A 84 -2.48 10.10 -7.79
N LEU A 85 -3.15 9.10 -7.21
CA LEU A 85 -2.80 8.61 -5.88
C LEU A 85 -1.50 7.79 -5.88
N GLN A 86 -1.11 7.16 -7.00
CA GLN A 86 0.19 6.49 -7.07
C GLN A 86 1.33 7.51 -7.01
N GLY A 87 1.31 8.55 -7.84
CA GLY A 87 2.31 9.62 -7.79
C GLY A 87 2.33 10.35 -6.44
N GLY A 88 1.16 10.48 -5.82
CA GLY A 88 1.03 10.96 -4.44
C GLY A 88 1.72 10.05 -3.43
N PHE A 89 1.47 8.73 -3.51
CA PHE A 89 2.13 7.74 -2.67
C PHE A 89 3.64 7.75 -2.87
N ASP A 90 4.11 7.76 -4.12
CA ASP A 90 5.54 7.76 -4.47
C ASP A 90 6.28 8.94 -3.84
N LYS A 91 5.65 10.13 -3.87
CA LYS A 91 6.18 11.31 -3.20
C LYS A 91 6.31 11.10 -1.70
N VAL A 92 5.27 10.58 -1.05
CA VAL A 92 5.29 10.30 0.40
C VAL A 92 6.31 9.23 0.74
N ASN A 93 6.38 8.17 -0.06
CA ASN A 93 7.33 7.07 0.07
C ASN A 93 8.79 7.54 0.00
N ALA A 94 9.10 8.49 -0.88
CA ALA A 94 10.43 9.09 -0.95
C ALA A 94 10.83 9.89 0.31
N MET A 95 9.87 10.31 1.14
CA MET A 95 10.09 11.12 2.34
C MET A 95 9.98 10.31 3.63
N CYS A 96 9.14 9.28 3.67
CA CYS A 96 8.90 8.44 4.83
C CYS A 96 9.81 7.20 4.80
N ASN A 97 10.82 7.18 5.68
CA ASN A 97 11.73 6.03 5.80
C ASN A 97 11.07 4.76 6.38
N GLY A 98 9.84 4.86 6.89
CA GLY A 98 9.08 3.72 7.40
C GLY A 98 8.67 2.71 6.33
N PHE A 99 8.37 3.15 5.10
CA PHE A 99 7.89 2.25 4.05
C PHE A 99 8.96 1.28 3.56
N GLY A 100 10.20 1.76 3.39
CA GLY A 100 11.32 0.89 3.01
C GLY A 100 11.56 -0.23 4.01
N GLU A 101 11.50 0.07 5.31
CA GLU A 101 11.58 -0.95 6.36
C GLU A 101 10.37 -1.89 6.32
N LEU A 102 9.15 -1.35 6.18
CA LEU A 102 7.91 -2.12 6.19
C LEU A 102 7.87 -3.15 5.05
N PHE A 103 8.22 -2.73 3.84
CA PHE A 103 8.19 -3.61 2.66
C PHE A 103 9.21 -4.76 2.77
N GLY A 104 10.27 -4.59 3.57
CA GLY A 104 11.24 -5.63 3.88
C GLY A 104 10.80 -6.65 4.94
N ARG A 105 9.63 -6.49 5.59
CA ARG A 105 9.17 -7.40 6.65
C ARG A 105 8.36 -8.58 6.09
N GLY A 106 8.58 -9.77 6.64
CA GLY A 106 7.90 -10.99 6.18
C GLY A 106 6.42 -11.01 6.53
N GLU A 107 6.08 -10.48 7.68
CA GLU A 107 4.72 -10.46 8.25
C GLU A 107 3.93 -9.16 7.96
N LYS A 108 4.42 -8.34 7.02
CA LYS A 108 3.79 -7.06 6.64
C LYS A 108 2.33 -7.20 6.20
N TYR A 109 2.02 -8.24 5.42
CA TYR A 109 0.65 -8.51 4.98
C TYR A 109 -0.27 -8.76 6.18
N GLN A 110 0.12 -9.65 7.10
CA GLN A 110 -0.71 -10.01 8.24
C GLN A 110 -1.00 -8.80 9.14
N GLY A 111 -0.01 -7.94 9.39
CA GLY A 111 -0.22 -6.71 10.13
C GLY A 111 -1.20 -5.75 9.43
N LEU A 112 -1.04 -5.56 8.12
CA LEU A 112 -1.91 -4.67 7.32
C LEU A 112 -3.35 -5.17 7.27
N ILE A 113 -3.55 -6.46 6.97
CA ILE A 113 -4.89 -7.05 6.86
C ILE A 113 -5.62 -7.07 8.20
N ASN A 114 -4.90 -7.28 9.31
CA ASN A 114 -5.48 -7.24 10.64
C ASN A 114 -6.08 -5.86 10.93
N LEU A 115 -5.36 -4.78 10.65
CA LEU A 115 -5.88 -3.42 10.82
C LEU A 115 -7.04 -3.13 9.87
N TYR A 116 -6.90 -3.50 8.59
CA TYR A 116 -7.91 -3.25 7.58
C TYR A 116 -9.27 -3.91 7.89
N LYS A 117 -9.27 -5.13 8.44
CA LYS A 117 -10.49 -5.85 8.88
C LYS A 117 -11.28 -5.13 9.97
N HIS A 118 -10.64 -4.26 10.74
CA HIS A 118 -11.27 -3.53 11.85
C HIS A 118 -11.89 -2.20 11.40
N LEU A 119 -11.72 -1.83 10.12
CA LEU A 119 -12.33 -0.64 9.54
C LEU A 119 -13.77 -0.92 9.11
N SER A 120 -14.65 0.04 9.35
CA SER A 120 -16.07 0.00 8.98
C SER A 120 -16.30 0.83 7.72
N PHE A 121 -16.99 0.25 6.74
CA PHE A 121 -17.29 0.93 5.47
C PHE A 121 -18.72 1.47 5.40
N ASN A 122 -19.49 1.19 6.45
CA ASN A 122 -20.91 1.48 6.58
C ASN A 122 -21.26 1.85 8.03
N GLN A 123 -20.39 2.65 8.67
CA GLN A 123 -20.64 3.17 10.01
C GLN A 123 -21.87 4.10 10.03
N ASP A 124 -22.33 4.47 11.22
CA ASP A 124 -23.38 5.47 11.36
C ASP A 124 -22.86 6.88 11.06
N TRP A 125 -22.69 7.17 9.78
CA TRP A 125 -22.15 8.44 9.27
C TRP A 125 -22.92 9.67 9.76
N LYS A 126 -24.20 9.53 10.12
CA LYS A 126 -25.04 10.65 10.61
C LYS A 126 -24.74 11.03 12.05
N SER A 127 -24.12 10.13 12.82
CA SER A 127 -23.77 10.38 14.23
C SER A 127 -22.47 11.18 14.40
N TYR A 128 -21.78 11.50 13.30
CA TYR A 128 -20.51 12.23 13.31
C TYR A 128 -20.58 13.48 12.45
N SER A 129 -19.70 14.44 12.73
CA SER A 129 -19.51 15.61 11.87
C SER A 129 -18.85 15.25 10.54
N ASP A 130 -19.02 16.09 9.53
CA ASP A 130 -18.38 15.92 8.22
C ASP A 130 -16.85 15.82 8.32
N LEU A 131 -16.23 16.55 9.26
CA LEU A 131 -14.79 16.49 9.50
C LEU A 131 -14.35 15.14 10.08
N GLU A 132 -15.10 14.59 11.02
CA GLU A 132 -14.83 13.27 11.60
C GLU A 132 -15.01 12.17 10.56
N ASN A 133 -16.08 12.24 9.77
CA ASN A 133 -16.33 11.34 8.66
C ASN A 133 -15.19 11.41 7.63
N GLY A 134 -14.80 12.62 7.20
CA GLY A 134 -13.71 12.83 6.25
C GLY A 134 -12.38 12.27 6.75
N ARG A 135 -12.03 12.48 8.03
CA ARG A 135 -10.82 11.90 8.64
C ARG A 135 -10.85 10.38 8.68
N TYR A 136 -12.01 9.80 8.98
CA TYR A 136 -12.17 8.35 9.01
C TYR A 136 -12.07 7.72 7.62
N MET A 137 -12.67 8.35 6.62
CA MET A 137 -12.54 7.96 5.22
C MET A 137 -11.10 8.07 4.73
N ASP A 138 -10.41 9.19 5.01
CA ASP A 138 -8.98 9.36 4.68
C ASP A 138 -8.13 8.27 5.34
N ASN A 139 -8.43 7.89 6.59
CA ASN A 139 -7.75 6.77 7.25
C ASN A 139 -7.96 5.45 6.49
N ILE A 140 -9.16 5.16 6.00
CA ILE A 140 -9.43 3.98 5.16
C ILE A 140 -8.63 4.04 3.86
N VAL A 141 -8.65 5.17 3.15
CA VAL A 141 -7.91 5.34 1.89
C VAL A 141 -6.41 5.13 2.13
N ARG A 142 -5.83 5.64 3.22
CA ARG A 142 -4.42 5.42 3.55
C ARG A 142 -4.08 3.95 3.75
N HIS A 143 -4.92 3.19 4.45
CA HIS A 143 -4.69 1.75 4.63
C HIS A 143 -4.71 1.03 3.29
N GLU A 144 -5.73 1.29 2.47
CA GLU A 144 -5.89 0.65 1.18
C GLU A 144 -4.79 1.07 0.19
N LEU A 145 -4.36 2.33 0.23
CA LEU A 145 -3.27 2.82 -0.62
C LEU A 145 -1.97 2.07 -0.33
N ILE A 146 -1.64 1.82 0.94
CA ILE A 146 -0.46 1.03 1.31
C ILE A 146 -0.62 -0.43 0.86
N ILE A 147 -1.79 -1.02 1.07
CA ILE A 147 -2.09 -2.40 0.65
C ILE A 147 -2.01 -2.54 -0.89
N ALA A 148 -2.42 -1.52 -1.64
CA ALA A 148 -2.43 -1.53 -3.10
C ALA A 148 -1.04 -1.53 -3.74
N GLN A 149 0.04 -1.32 -2.97
CA GLN A 149 1.40 -1.26 -3.50
C GLN A 149 1.89 -2.64 -3.95
N TYR A 150 2.66 -2.66 -5.03
CA TYR A 150 3.14 -3.91 -5.62
C TYR A 150 4.07 -4.69 -4.69
N GLU A 151 4.80 -4.00 -3.81
CA GLU A 151 5.63 -4.56 -2.74
C GLU A 151 4.83 -5.38 -1.72
N ILE A 152 3.52 -5.12 -1.60
CA ILE A 152 2.60 -5.93 -0.79
C ILE A 152 1.97 -7.02 -1.66
N LEU A 153 1.40 -6.63 -2.81
CA LEU A 153 0.56 -7.53 -3.60
C LEU A 153 1.34 -8.67 -4.28
N ASN A 154 2.62 -8.47 -4.63
CA ASN A 154 3.45 -9.51 -5.26
C ASN A 154 3.82 -10.66 -4.32
N ASP A 155 3.88 -10.39 -3.02
CA ASP A 155 4.34 -11.36 -2.02
C ASP A 155 3.20 -12.22 -1.46
N LEU A 156 1.96 -11.99 -1.90
CA LEU A 156 0.79 -12.72 -1.41
C LEU A 156 0.83 -14.19 -1.79
N THR A 157 0.71 -15.06 -0.80
CA THR A 157 0.36 -16.47 -1.02
C THR A 157 -1.07 -16.61 -1.56
N SER A 158 -1.41 -17.79 -2.08
CA SER A 158 -2.76 -18.03 -2.61
C SER A 158 -3.87 -17.84 -1.55
N PRO A 159 -3.74 -18.34 -0.31
CA PRO A 159 -4.74 -18.09 0.74
C PRO A 159 -4.89 -16.61 1.10
N GLU A 160 -3.78 -15.89 1.28
CA GLU A 160 -3.77 -14.46 1.60
C GLU A 160 -4.42 -13.64 0.48
N LYS A 161 -4.13 -14.00 -0.77
CA LYS A 161 -4.74 -13.37 -1.93
C LYS A 161 -6.26 -13.57 -1.96
N ILE A 162 -6.75 -14.78 -1.72
CA ILE A 162 -8.20 -15.07 -1.65
C ILE A 162 -8.85 -14.22 -0.55
N GLU A 163 -8.25 -14.18 0.63
CA GLU A 163 -8.73 -13.42 1.78
C GLU A 163 -8.82 -11.92 1.47
N LEU A 164 -7.70 -11.32 1.04
CA LEU A 164 -7.64 -9.90 0.72
C LEU A 164 -8.60 -9.53 -0.39
N PHE A 165 -8.65 -10.34 -1.46
CA PHE A 165 -9.50 -10.07 -2.62
C PHE A 165 -10.98 -10.09 -2.25
N GLN A 166 -11.42 -11.10 -1.49
CA GLN A 166 -12.79 -11.19 -0.99
C GLN A 166 -13.13 -10.00 -0.09
N LEU A 167 -12.30 -9.71 0.92
CA LEU A 167 -12.52 -8.61 1.85
C LEU A 167 -12.62 -7.27 1.13
N THR A 168 -11.72 -7.03 0.17
CA THR A 168 -11.68 -5.79 -0.61
C THR A 168 -12.91 -5.67 -1.51
N LEU A 169 -13.34 -6.76 -2.15
CA LEU A 169 -14.55 -6.75 -2.98
C LEU A 169 -15.81 -6.46 -2.15
N ASP A 170 -15.92 -7.06 -0.97
CA ASP A 170 -17.05 -6.81 -0.06
C ASP A 170 -17.05 -5.36 0.43
N ASN A 171 -15.89 -4.79 0.73
CA ASN A 171 -15.77 -3.38 1.10
C ASN A 171 -16.08 -2.44 -0.07
N GLN A 172 -15.63 -2.77 -1.28
CA GLN A 172 -15.97 -2.02 -2.49
C GLN A 172 -17.49 -2.00 -2.73
N LYS A 173 -18.19 -3.12 -2.51
CA LYS A 173 -19.67 -3.18 -2.57
C LYS A 173 -20.34 -2.26 -1.56
N LYS A 174 -19.82 -2.18 -0.33
CA LYS A 174 -20.32 -1.24 0.70
C LYS A 174 -20.08 0.22 0.28
N LYS A 175 -18.90 0.53 -0.26
CA LYS A 175 -18.60 1.88 -0.78
C LYS A 175 -19.51 2.25 -1.93
N TYR A 176 -19.70 1.35 -2.88
CA TYR A 176 -20.56 1.55 -4.05
C TYR A 176 -22.01 1.82 -3.66
N ALA A 177 -22.56 1.06 -2.70
CA ALA A 177 -23.92 1.28 -2.19
C ALA A 177 -24.13 2.67 -1.56
N LEU A 178 -23.03 3.30 -1.11
CA LEU A 178 -23.01 4.60 -0.45
C LEU A 178 -22.27 5.67 -1.29
N ALA A 179 -22.05 5.42 -2.59
CA ALA A 179 -21.17 6.23 -3.42
C ALA A 179 -21.64 7.69 -3.54
N HIS A 180 -22.95 7.92 -3.71
CA HIS A 180 -23.51 9.26 -3.86
C HIS A 180 -23.58 10.06 -2.55
N GLN A 181 -23.44 9.40 -1.40
CA GLN A 181 -23.63 10.01 -0.08
C GLN A 181 -22.31 10.32 0.60
N TYR A 182 -21.34 9.40 0.50
CA TYR A 182 -20.09 9.49 1.25
C TYR A 182 -18.87 9.28 0.36
N TRP A 183 -18.82 8.17 -0.39
CA TRP A 183 -17.54 7.71 -0.95
C TRP A 183 -17.08 8.43 -2.22
N GLY A 184 -17.99 8.79 -3.13
CA GLY A 184 -17.62 9.29 -4.45
C GLY A 184 -16.71 8.33 -5.23
N LEU A 185 -16.13 8.80 -6.33
CA LEU A 185 -15.17 8.01 -7.11
C LEU A 185 -13.82 7.88 -6.39
N ASP A 186 -13.35 8.98 -5.79
CA ASP A 186 -12.05 9.02 -5.10
C ASP A 186 -11.97 8.05 -3.93
N GLY A 187 -13.04 7.94 -3.13
CA GLY A 187 -13.10 6.98 -2.03
C GLY A 187 -13.11 5.52 -2.47
N MET A 188 -13.47 5.24 -3.73
CA MET A 188 -13.48 3.89 -4.32
C MET A 188 -12.19 3.56 -5.10
N ALA A 189 -11.33 4.55 -5.36
CA ALA A 189 -10.14 4.37 -6.20
C ALA A 189 -9.17 3.33 -5.63
N THR A 190 -8.90 3.37 -4.33
CA THR A 190 -7.94 2.49 -3.66
C THR A 190 -8.42 1.04 -3.56
N THR A 191 -9.71 0.79 -3.32
CA THR A 191 -10.31 -0.55 -3.39
C THR A 191 -10.28 -1.11 -4.81
N CYS A 192 -10.61 -0.30 -5.81
CA CYS A 192 -10.53 -0.71 -7.22
C CYS A 192 -9.09 -1.01 -7.65
N ALA A 193 -8.10 -0.25 -7.14
CA ALA A 193 -6.70 -0.51 -7.40
C ALA A 193 -6.23 -1.84 -6.82
N ILE A 194 -6.57 -2.18 -5.57
CA ILE A 194 -6.22 -3.48 -4.97
C ILE A 194 -6.77 -4.62 -5.84
N LEU A 195 -8.08 -4.58 -6.17
CA LEU A 195 -8.74 -5.62 -6.95
C LEU A 195 -8.11 -5.76 -8.35
N SER A 196 -7.97 -4.63 -9.06
CA SER A 196 -7.45 -4.63 -10.42
C SER A 196 -5.96 -4.99 -10.48
N ARG A 197 -5.14 -4.55 -9.53
CA ARG A 197 -3.71 -4.94 -9.49
C ARG A 197 -3.52 -6.42 -9.21
N ILE A 198 -4.29 -7.03 -8.29
CA ILE A 198 -4.21 -8.47 -8.07
C ILE A 198 -4.57 -9.24 -9.35
N MET A 199 -5.69 -8.88 -10.00
CA MET A 199 -6.09 -9.46 -11.29
C MET A 199 -5.01 -9.27 -12.38
N TYR A 200 -4.35 -8.11 -12.40
CA TYR A 200 -3.29 -7.78 -13.36
C TYR A 200 -2.04 -8.64 -13.14
N LEU A 201 -1.58 -8.76 -11.88
CA LEU A 201 -0.44 -9.59 -11.50
C LEU A 201 -0.66 -11.06 -11.85
N ASP A 202 -1.89 -11.55 -11.68
CA ASP A 202 -2.27 -12.92 -12.05
C ASP A 202 -2.56 -13.12 -13.53
N LYS A 203 -2.42 -12.05 -14.34
CA LYS A 203 -2.64 -12.05 -15.79
C LYS A 203 -4.04 -12.55 -16.16
N TYR A 204 -5.05 -12.18 -15.36
CA TYR A 204 -6.45 -12.52 -15.64
C TYR A 204 -6.89 -11.87 -16.96
N GLN A 205 -7.11 -12.69 -18.00
CA GLN A 205 -7.24 -12.22 -19.39
C GLN A 205 -8.31 -11.14 -19.59
N PRO A 206 -9.53 -11.24 -19.03
CA PRO A 206 -10.53 -10.19 -19.16
C PRO A 206 -10.08 -8.83 -18.61
N LEU A 207 -9.31 -8.79 -17.51
CA LEU A 207 -8.72 -7.52 -17.07
C LEU A 207 -7.59 -7.07 -18.01
N ILE A 208 -6.72 -7.98 -18.46
CA ILE A 208 -5.61 -7.63 -19.36
C ILE A 208 -6.14 -7.02 -20.67
N GLU A 209 -7.26 -7.53 -21.19
CA GLU A 209 -7.95 -6.96 -22.36
C GLU A 209 -8.44 -5.54 -22.08
N GLU A 210 -9.08 -5.29 -20.94
CA GLU A 210 -9.48 -3.94 -20.54
C GLU A 210 -8.27 -3.02 -20.33
N TYR A 211 -7.24 -3.49 -19.66
CA TYR A 211 -6.02 -2.71 -19.42
C TYR A 211 -5.36 -2.26 -20.73
N ASN A 212 -5.31 -3.13 -21.75
CA ASN A 212 -4.69 -2.82 -23.03
C ASN A 212 -5.55 -1.93 -23.94
N ASN A 213 -6.88 -2.02 -23.84
CA ASN A 213 -7.78 -1.37 -24.79
C ASN A 213 -8.58 -0.19 -24.20
N ASN A 214 -8.60 -0.05 -22.87
CA ASN A 214 -9.32 1.00 -22.17
C ASN A 214 -8.34 1.85 -21.34
N LYS A 215 -8.05 3.06 -21.82
CA LYS A 215 -7.14 4.01 -21.16
C LYS A 215 -7.54 4.31 -19.71
N LEU A 216 -8.84 4.31 -19.38
CA LEU A 216 -9.31 4.58 -18.03
C LEU A 216 -9.01 3.39 -17.08
N MET A 217 -9.10 2.15 -17.58
CA MET A 217 -8.69 0.97 -16.81
C MET A 217 -7.16 0.96 -16.59
N LEU A 218 -6.37 1.31 -17.62
CA LEU A 218 -4.93 1.46 -17.49
C LEU A 218 -4.57 2.45 -16.38
N ILE A 219 -5.19 3.65 -16.41
CA ILE A 219 -4.95 4.71 -15.41
C ILE A 219 -5.34 4.23 -14.01
N ASN A 220 -6.46 3.52 -13.84
CA ASN A 220 -6.81 2.96 -12.54
C ASN A 220 -5.76 1.96 -12.01
N VAL A 221 -5.31 1.03 -12.85
CA VAL A 221 -4.30 0.02 -12.45
C VAL A 221 -2.95 0.67 -12.16
N ALA A 222 -2.47 1.54 -13.04
CA ALA A 222 -1.13 2.12 -12.96
C ALA A 222 -1.04 3.27 -11.95
N ASN A 223 -2.03 4.16 -11.95
CA ASN A 223 -1.99 5.45 -11.26
C ASN A 223 -2.95 5.55 -10.06
N ILE A 224 -3.84 4.58 -9.85
CA ILE A 224 -4.87 4.63 -8.79
C ILE A 224 -5.73 5.90 -8.97
N LEU A 225 -6.29 6.06 -10.16
CA LEU A 225 -7.13 7.20 -10.50
C LEU A 225 -8.37 6.72 -11.26
N ILE A 226 -9.54 7.14 -10.80
CA ILE A 226 -10.83 6.86 -11.43
C ILE A 226 -11.43 8.16 -11.95
N LEU A 227 -11.51 8.28 -13.28
CA LEU A 227 -12.09 9.44 -13.95
C LEU A 227 -13.54 9.19 -14.41
N ASP A 228 -14.00 7.94 -14.35
CA ASP A 228 -15.31 7.54 -14.83
C ASP A 228 -15.86 6.39 -13.97
N SER A 229 -17.14 6.47 -13.61
CA SER A 229 -17.85 5.42 -12.88
C SER A 229 -17.86 4.07 -13.59
N ASP A 230 -17.73 4.05 -14.92
CA ASP A 230 -17.68 2.81 -15.70
C ASP A 230 -16.48 1.94 -15.31
N VAL A 231 -15.36 2.55 -14.90
CA VAL A 231 -14.20 1.80 -14.39
C VAL A 231 -14.53 1.07 -13.10
N VAL A 232 -15.33 1.68 -12.21
CA VAL A 232 -15.79 1.05 -10.96
C VAL A 232 -16.66 -0.15 -11.28
N ASN A 233 -17.67 0.02 -12.14
CA ASN A 233 -18.58 -1.04 -12.55
C ASN A 233 -17.84 -2.21 -13.20
N LYS A 234 -16.92 -1.91 -14.12
CA LYS A 234 -16.10 -2.92 -14.81
C LYS A 234 -15.21 -3.67 -13.83
N THR A 235 -14.52 -2.95 -12.93
CA THR A 235 -13.65 -3.56 -11.92
C THR A 235 -14.45 -4.49 -11.02
N MET A 236 -15.64 -4.07 -10.56
CA MET A 236 -16.50 -4.90 -9.72
C MET A 236 -16.97 -6.16 -10.44
N SER A 237 -17.47 -6.03 -11.68
CA SER A 237 -17.93 -7.17 -12.47
C SER A 237 -16.80 -8.18 -12.72
N LEU A 238 -15.64 -7.72 -13.15
CA LEU A 238 -14.46 -8.58 -13.37
C LEU A 238 -14.01 -9.25 -12.07
N SER A 239 -14.08 -8.53 -10.95
CA SER A 239 -13.69 -9.06 -9.64
C SER A 239 -14.60 -10.18 -9.16
N GLU A 240 -15.92 -10.08 -9.40
CA GLU A 240 -16.86 -11.14 -9.05
C GLU A 240 -16.58 -12.44 -9.80
N ASP A 241 -16.24 -12.34 -11.09
CA ASP A 241 -15.87 -13.50 -11.89
C ASP A 241 -14.49 -14.05 -11.52
N TYR A 242 -13.52 -13.16 -11.29
CA TYR A 242 -12.18 -13.56 -10.88
C TYR A 242 -12.18 -14.28 -9.53
N LEU A 243 -12.94 -13.80 -8.56
CA LEU A 243 -13.06 -14.42 -7.23
C LEU A 243 -13.55 -15.88 -7.29
N LYS A 244 -14.48 -16.20 -8.21
CA LYS A 244 -14.91 -17.59 -8.43
C LYS A 244 -13.74 -18.45 -8.92
N ILE A 245 -12.89 -17.91 -9.77
CA ILE A 245 -11.69 -18.59 -10.29
C ILE A 245 -10.66 -18.78 -9.18
N LEU A 246 -10.36 -17.76 -8.35
CA LEU A 246 -9.39 -17.92 -7.25
C LEU A 246 -9.80 -19.04 -6.29
N LYS A 247 -11.09 -19.12 -5.94
CA LYS A 247 -11.58 -20.10 -4.96
C LYS A 247 -11.58 -21.54 -5.46
N ASN A 248 -11.46 -21.74 -6.77
CA ASN A 248 -11.50 -23.04 -7.43
C ASN A 248 -10.10 -23.55 -7.84
N LYS A 249 -9.03 -22.80 -7.52
CA LYS A 249 -7.64 -23.22 -7.70
C LYS A 249 -7.11 -23.88 -6.43
#